data_AF-A0A945H122-F1
#
_entry.id   AF-A0A945H122-F1
#
_cell.length_a   1.000
_cell.length_b   1.000
_cell.length_c   1.000
_cell.angle_alpha   90.00
_cell.angle_beta   90.00
_cell.angle_gamma   90.00
#
_symmetry.space_group_name_H-M   'P 1'
#
loop_
_entity.id
_entity.type
_entity.pdbx_description
1 polymer ?
#
loop_
_entity_poly.entity_id
_entity_poly.type
_entity_poly.pdbx_seq_one_letter_code
_entity_poly.pdbx_strand_id
1 'polypeptide(L)'
;MFFTLRKIWNILNDAGKPWQISLALSFGMIFSFMPLGLFSLVVLFLVLLLNVHIGMFLLSLALFSGFAVLFDPIFHQIGLFVLSSEGLNLLWTQLYNTPIFSVTNFNNTIMMGSIVVSLILFFPLFKFSNFILVKYREVIAVKLQNIPLLNKITYFHSQKEENIKIIRLTGLVIYITLVSLVAAFSLIFLDDIVKSSIQKAVLAKSNKEVQIGSLKLSIFDSKVDIKNLKILDNDGGINIKNISIDISLAQLILKKVVIENIIIDEIEFDKNSISNKEDKKEKESNLEHKFHFAKIPSIDTLNVEKLMNGNLEKSFGEYEVYIKKINEILNNDNKEKEVKSLARADGEIVKFKDISNIPNVLVENGLFSIVFNDNIYNGTFKDFTTNQELYGKPFKASLNLKGYKVDSFSQKGVTISNLLFDSKIDFELYNKNINANSNLDIKSVDIQLNQNNKYIKEINKYLNNITEIRGDIKVTGEVDNPSIVLKSNIDKIIKQKTKNVFKDVVKSKIKNKIEEKVQEKIEKQIGDKLKGLLKF
;
A
#
# COMPACT_ATOMS: atom_id res chain seq x y z
N MET A 1 -33.65 17.56 24.50
CA MET A 1 -34.95 18.27 24.40
C MET A 1 -36.06 17.21 24.42
N PHE A 2 -36.70 16.95 25.56
CA PHE A 2 -37.75 15.93 25.63
C PHE A 2 -39.00 16.36 24.82
N PHE A 3 -39.47 15.48 23.94
CA PHE A 3 -40.72 15.64 23.19
C PHE A 3 -41.90 15.37 24.13
N THR A 4 -42.46 16.41 24.73
CA THR A 4 -43.68 16.27 25.54
C THR A 4 -44.90 16.10 24.64
N LEU A 5 -45.88 15.28 25.05
CA LEU A 5 -47.20 15.14 24.39
C LEU A 5 -47.85 16.49 24.08
N ARG A 6 -47.69 17.47 24.98
CA ARG A 6 -48.15 18.86 24.78
C ARG A 6 -47.56 19.53 23.53
N LYS A 7 -46.28 19.30 23.21
CA LYS A 7 -45.64 19.86 22.01
C LYS A 7 -46.18 19.23 20.73
N ILE A 8 -46.35 17.90 20.73
CA ILE A 8 -46.96 17.18 19.59
C ILE A 8 -48.37 17.70 19.36
N TRP A 9 -49.15 17.83 20.43
CA TRP A 9 -50.50 18.39 20.38
C TRP A 9 -50.55 19.81 19.81
N ASN A 10 -49.65 20.69 20.26
CA ASN A 10 -49.57 22.05 19.72
C ASN A 10 -49.17 22.05 18.24
N ILE A 11 -48.30 21.15 17.80
CA ILE A 11 -47.88 21.05 16.40
C ILE A 11 -49.05 20.64 15.50
N LEU A 12 -49.84 19.65 15.94
CA LEU A 12 -51.01 19.18 15.20
C LEU A 12 -52.06 20.28 15.02
N ASN A 13 -52.19 21.19 16.00
CA ASN A 13 -53.20 22.24 16.00
C ASN A 13 -52.73 23.59 15.43
N ASP A 14 -51.43 23.92 15.49
CA ASP A 14 -50.96 25.30 15.23
C ASP A 14 -49.68 25.40 14.38
N ALA A 15 -48.92 24.32 14.17
CA ALA A 15 -47.59 24.42 13.53
C ALA A 15 -47.59 24.06 12.03
N GLY A 16 -47.93 25.04 11.19
CA GLY A 16 -47.67 25.03 9.75
C GLY A 16 -48.68 24.25 8.92
N LYS A 17 -48.52 24.27 7.58
CA LYS A 17 -49.45 23.62 6.65
C LYS A 17 -49.36 22.09 6.76
N PRO A 18 -50.48 21.35 6.63
CA PRO A 18 -50.50 19.88 6.78
C PRO A 18 -49.44 19.16 5.95
N TRP A 19 -49.22 19.61 4.70
CA TRP A 19 -48.21 19.02 3.82
C TRP A 19 -46.78 19.17 4.36
N GLN A 20 -46.44 20.23 5.09
CA GLN A 20 -45.10 20.43 5.66
C GLN A 20 -44.80 19.41 6.78
N ILE A 21 -45.83 19.06 7.54
CA ILE A 21 -45.76 18.00 8.56
C ILE A 21 -45.69 16.64 7.88
N SER A 22 -46.55 16.38 6.90
CA SER A 22 -46.54 15.13 6.13
C SER A 22 -45.23 14.86 5.42
N LEU A 23 -44.63 15.89 4.81
CA LEU A 23 -43.32 15.77 4.17
C LEU A 23 -42.23 15.48 5.20
N ALA A 24 -42.29 16.11 6.38
CA ALA A 24 -41.37 15.82 7.48
C ALA A 24 -41.50 14.38 7.99
N LEU A 25 -42.74 13.88 8.12
CA LEU A 25 -43.01 12.50 8.49
C LEU A 25 -42.44 11.54 7.43
N SER A 26 -42.73 11.76 6.15
CA SER A 26 -42.22 10.90 5.07
C SER A 26 -40.70 10.91 4.96
N PHE A 27 -40.04 12.08 5.04
CA PHE A 27 -38.57 12.13 5.06
C PHE A 27 -37.95 11.49 6.30
N GLY A 28 -38.62 11.58 7.46
CA GLY A 28 -38.18 10.89 8.67
C GLY A 28 -38.21 9.37 8.52
N MET A 29 -39.23 8.83 7.82
CA MET A 29 -39.28 7.40 7.48
C MET A 29 -38.12 7.00 6.56
N ILE A 30 -37.89 7.73 5.45
CA ILE A 30 -36.79 7.44 4.53
C ILE A 30 -35.46 7.46 5.29
N PHE A 31 -35.19 8.53 6.04
CA PHE A 31 -33.94 8.68 6.78
C PHE A 31 -33.73 7.56 7.80
N SER A 32 -34.78 7.13 8.50
CA SER A 32 -34.68 6.05 9.50
C SER A 32 -34.50 4.65 8.90
N PHE A 33 -35.13 4.36 7.77
CA PHE A 33 -35.01 3.04 7.14
C PHE A 33 -33.62 2.83 6.55
N MET A 34 -33.01 3.88 6.00
CA MET A 34 -31.74 3.78 5.31
C MET A 34 -30.53 3.69 6.23
N PRO A 35 -29.52 2.89 5.86
CA PRO A 35 -28.11 3.14 6.04
C PRO A 35 -27.70 4.54 6.48
N LEU A 36 -26.86 4.75 7.50
CA LEU A 36 -26.10 6.01 7.49
C LEU A 36 -25.13 5.97 6.30
N GLY A 37 -25.22 6.93 5.40
CA GLY A 37 -24.47 6.96 4.13
C GLY A 37 -24.83 8.17 3.28
N LEU A 38 -24.33 8.22 2.04
CA LEU A 38 -24.49 9.41 1.19
C LEU A 38 -25.96 9.73 0.92
N PHE A 39 -26.80 8.73 0.68
CA PHE A 39 -28.22 8.94 0.40
C PHE A 39 -28.99 9.49 1.63
N SER A 40 -28.70 9.02 2.85
CA SER A 40 -29.36 9.57 4.04
C SER A 40 -28.89 10.99 4.34
N LEU A 41 -27.63 11.34 4.02
CA LEU A 41 -27.16 12.73 4.04
C LEU A 41 -27.89 13.62 3.03
N VAL A 42 -28.20 13.12 1.83
CA VAL A 42 -29.02 13.85 0.83
C VAL A 42 -30.43 14.11 1.38
N VAL A 43 -31.06 13.12 2.03
CA VAL A 43 -32.37 13.31 2.68
C VAL A 43 -32.28 14.37 3.79
N LEU A 44 -31.23 14.33 4.63
CA LEU A 44 -31.02 15.34 5.66
C LEU A 44 -30.83 16.74 5.07
N PHE A 45 -30.07 16.85 3.98
CA PHE A 45 -29.91 18.11 3.24
C PHE A 45 -31.26 18.64 2.74
N LEU A 46 -32.10 17.78 2.14
CA LEU A 46 -33.46 18.16 1.70
C LEU A 46 -34.33 18.62 2.88
N VAL A 47 -34.28 17.95 4.03
CA VAL A 47 -35.02 18.34 5.24
C VAL A 47 -34.56 19.69 5.79
N LEU A 48 -33.27 20.01 5.67
CA LEU A 48 -32.76 21.33 6.05
C LEU A 48 -33.19 22.40 5.05
N LEU A 49 -33.07 22.12 3.75
CA LEU A 49 -33.36 23.04 2.65
C LEU A 49 -34.86 23.36 2.50
N LEU A 50 -35.72 22.36 2.67
CA LEU A 50 -37.16 22.50 2.51
C LEU A 50 -37.80 23.04 3.79
N ASN A 51 -38.92 23.75 3.64
CA ASN A 51 -39.70 24.29 4.74
C ASN A 51 -40.57 23.18 5.36
N VAL A 52 -39.91 22.18 5.95
CA VAL A 52 -40.55 21.06 6.65
C VAL A 52 -40.48 21.24 8.16
N HIS A 53 -41.43 20.64 8.87
CA HIS A 53 -41.47 20.74 10.33
C HIS A 53 -40.40 19.82 10.98
N ILE A 54 -39.22 20.36 11.31
CA ILE A 54 -38.09 19.59 11.87
C ILE A 54 -38.51 18.73 13.07
N GLY A 55 -39.37 19.26 13.96
CA GLY A 55 -39.83 18.49 15.10
C GLY A 55 -40.61 17.22 14.72
N MET A 56 -41.35 17.25 13.62
CA MET A 56 -42.11 16.10 13.14
C MET A 56 -41.21 15.15 12.36
N PHE A 57 -40.18 15.66 11.69
CA PHE A 57 -39.10 14.84 11.15
C PHE A 57 -38.39 14.06 12.27
N LEU A 58 -38.01 14.70 13.38
CA LEU A 58 -37.37 14.03 14.51
C LEU A 58 -38.30 13.02 15.21
N LEU A 59 -39.59 13.35 15.34
CA LEU A 59 -40.59 12.41 15.88
C LEU A 59 -40.74 11.19 14.97
N SER A 60 -40.84 11.42 13.66
CA SER A 60 -40.89 10.37 12.65
C SER A 60 -39.64 9.51 12.68
N LEU A 61 -38.47 10.14 12.83
CA LEU A 61 -37.19 9.46 12.92
C LEU A 61 -37.19 8.45 14.08
N ALA A 62 -37.63 8.89 15.27
CA ALA A 62 -37.73 8.03 16.45
C ALA A 62 -38.80 6.93 16.31
N LEU A 63 -39.92 7.21 15.62
CA LEU A 63 -40.97 6.22 15.36
C LEU A 63 -40.46 5.13 14.40
N PHE A 64 -39.95 5.53 13.24
CA PHE A 64 -39.56 4.62 12.17
C PHE A 64 -38.21 3.94 12.40
N SER A 65 -37.37 4.41 13.31
CA SER A 65 -36.14 3.69 13.68
C SER A 65 -36.47 2.32 14.31
N GLY A 66 -37.56 2.22 15.08
CA GLY A 66 -38.04 0.94 15.60
C GLY A 66 -38.55 0.00 14.50
N PHE A 67 -39.25 0.56 13.51
CA PHE A 67 -39.72 -0.20 12.35
C PHE A 67 -38.59 -0.62 11.41
N ALA A 68 -37.52 0.17 11.30
CA ALA A 68 -36.38 -0.14 10.45
C ALA A 68 -35.76 -1.50 10.80
N VAL A 69 -35.51 -1.74 12.10
CA VAL A 69 -34.94 -3.00 12.59
C VAL A 69 -35.86 -4.19 12.31
N LEU A 70 -37.18 -3.98 12.45
CA LEU A 70 -38.17 -5.01 12.13
C LEU A 70 -38.22 -5.32 10.63
N PHE A 71 -37.99 -4.31 9.78
CA PHE A 71 -38.09 -4.43 8.33
C PHE A 71 -36.76 -4.82 7.66
N ASP A 72 -35.66 -4.89 8.40
CA ASP A 72 -34.35 -5.31 7.87
C ASP A 72 -34.39 -6.62 7.06
N PRO A 73 -35.11 -7.70 7.46
CA PRO A 73 -35.25 -8.89 6.64
C PRO A 73 -35.93 -8.63 5.29
N ILE A 74 -36.93 -7.74 5.26
CA ILE A 74 -37.65 -7.34 4.04
C ILE A 74 -36.73 -6.49 3.16
N PHE A 75 -36.00 -5.54 3.74
CA PHE A 75 -35.00 -4.74 3.01
C PHE A 75 -33.93 -5.63 2.40
N HIS A 76 -33.39 -6.59 3.16
CA HIS A 76 -32.40 -7.52 2.64
C HIS A 76 -32.93 -8.33 1.45
N GLN A 77 -34.11 -8.94 1.57
CA GLN A 77 -34.70 -9.75 0.50
C GLN A 77 -34.96 -8.94 -0.77
N ILE A 78 -35.58 -7.76 -0.65
CA ILE A 78 -35.87 -6.89 -1.79
C ILE A 78 -34.58 -6.39 -2.41
N GLY A 79 -33.60 -5.98 -1.60
CA GLY A 79 -32.32 -5.51 -2.10
C GLY A 79 -31.55 -6.59 -2.83
N LEU A 80 -31.52 -7.81 -2.28
CA LEU A 80 -30.88 -8.96 -2.92
C LEU A 80 -31.55 -9.31 -4.26
N PHE A 81 -32.88 -9.29 -4.30
CA PHE A 81 -33.64 -9.51 -5.53
C PHE A 81 -33.28 -8.47 -6.62
N VAL A 82 -33.22 -7.19 -6.25
CA VAL A 82 -32.91 -6.10 -7.19
C VAL A 82 -31.45 -6.18 -7.67
N LEU A 83 -30.50 -6.38 -6.75
CA LEU A 83 -29.07 -6.42 -7.07
C LEU A 83 -28.66 -7.69 -7.85
N SER A 84 -29.40 -8.80 -7.69
CA SER A 84 -29.11 -10.07 -8.38
C SER A 84 -29.88 -10.26 -9.68
N SER A 85 -30.72 -9.30 -10.08
CA SER A 85 -31.48 -9.40 -11.32
C SER A 85 -30.57 -9.34 -12.57
N GLU A 86 -30.67 -10.35 -13.43
CA GLU A 86 -29.81 -10.47 -14.63
C GLU A 86 -29.94 -9.28 -15.57
N GLY A 87 -31.16 -8.77 -15.79
CA GLY A 87 -31.42 -7.64 -16.68
C GLY A 87 -30.83 -6.31 -16.20
N LEU A 88 -30.55 -6.16 -14.90
CA LEU A 88 -29.92 -4.95 -14.33
C LEU A 88 -28.43 -5.15 -14.04
N ASN A 89 -27.86 -6.34 -14.29
CA ASN A 89 -26.47 -6.64 -13.97
C ASN A 89 -25.48 -5.67 -14.64
N LEU A 90 -25.74 -5.30 -15.90
CA LEU A 90 -24.91 -4.31 -16.62
C LEU A 90 -24.99 -2.92 -16.00
N LEU A 91 -26.20 -2.47 -15.62
CA LEU A 91 -26.40 -1.19 -14.92
C LEU A 91 -25.61 -1.19 -13.60
N TRP A 92 -25.77 -2.23 -12.78
CA TRP A 92 -25.07 -2.33 -11.50
C TRP A 92 -23.56 -2.40 -11.66
N THR A 93 -23.07 -3.10 -12.66
CA THR A 93 -21.63 -3.16 -12.98
C THR A 93 -21.10 -1.78 -13.35
N GLN A 94 -21.81 -1.01 -14.18
CA GLN A 94 -21.40 0.35 -14.54
C GLN A 94 -21.38 1.27 -13.32
N LEU A 95 -22.41 1.24 -12.48
CA LEU A 95 -22.48 2.04 -11.25
C LEU A 95 -21.37 1.62 -10.27
N TYR A 96 -21.11 0.33 -10.10
CA TYR A 96 -20.08 -0.19 -9.19
C TYR A 96 -18.67 0.30 -9.56
N ASN A 97 -18.38 0.45 -10.85
CA ASN A 97 -17.09 0.93 -11.35
C ASN A 97 -17.03 2.46 -11.49
N THR A 98 -18.05 3.20 -11.01
CA THR A 98 -18.09 4.66 -11.04
C THR A 98 -17.89 5.23 -9.62
N PRO A 99 -16.90 6.12 -9.37
CA PRO A 99 -16.55 6.56 -8.02
C PRO A 99 -17.72 7.11 -7.19
N ILE A 100 -18.57 7.96 -7.76
CA ILE A 100 -19.68 8.59 -7.02
C ILE A 100 -20.71 7.59 -6.49
N PHE A 101 -20.86 6.43 -7.16
CA PHE A 101 -21.80 5.40 -6.74
C PHE A 101 -21.15 4.43 -5.75
N SER A 102 -19.84 4.19 -5.82
CA SER A 102 -19.11 3.37 -4.83
C SER A 102 -19.31 3.89 -3.39
N VAL A 103 -19.24 5.22 -3.17
CA VAL A 103 -19.43 5.82 -1.82
C VAL A 103 -20.85 5.72 -1.28
N THR A 104 -21.84 5.37 -2.11
CA THR A 104 -23.23 5.24 -1.66
C THR A 104 -23.50 3.93 -0.93
N ASN A 105 -22.62 2.93 -1.09
CA ASN A 105 -22.84 1.55 -0.67
C ASN A 105 -24.15 0.95 -1.23
N PHE A 106 -24.59 1.36 -2.43
CA PHE A 106 -25.81 0.83 -3.06
C PHE A 106 -25.80 -0.70 -3.22
N ASN A 107 -24.61 -1.29 -3.31
CA ASN A 107 -24.42 -2.72 -3.45
C ASN A 107 -24.58 -3.50 -2.13
N ASN A 108 -24.88 -2.80 -1.03
CA ASN A 108 -25.37 -3.42 0.19
C ASN A 108 -26.88 -3.71 0.05
N THR A 109 -27.28 -4.94 0.34
CA THR A 109 -28.67 -5.42 0.20
C THR A 109 -29.67 -4.64 1.06
N ILE A 110 -29.35 -4.33 2.32
CA ILE A 110 -30.25 -3.56 3.19
C ILE A 110 -30.34 -2.11 2.73
N MET A 111 -29.23 -1.48 2.33
CA MET A 111 -29.25 -0.14 1.73
C MET A 111 -30.18 -0.13 0.50
N MET A 112 -29.99 -1.06 -0.44
CA MET A 112 -30.77 -1.09 -1.67
C MET A 112 -32.26 -1.33 -1.41
N GLY A 113 -32.60 -2.34 -0.59
CA GLY A 113 -33.99 -2.62 -0.27
C GLY A 113 -34.67 -1.51 0.52
N SER A 114 -33.95 -0.87 1.46
CA SER A 114 -34.47 0.27 2.20
C SER A 114 -34.79 1.45 1.28
N ILE A 115 -33.97 1.72 0.26
CA ILE A 115 -34.24 2.76 -0.76
C ILE A 115 -35.52 2.41 -1.52
N VAL A 116 -35.61 1.18 -2.04
CA VAL A 116 -36.78 0.74 -2.83
C VAL A 116 -38.07 0.81 -2.01
N VAL A 117 -38.07 0.24 -0.81
CA VAL A 117 -39.25 0.25 0.08
C VAL A 117 -39.61 1.67 0.50
N SER A 118 -38.62 2.49 0.84
CA SER A 118 -38.85 3.89 1.23
C SER A 118 -39.46 4.70 0.10
N LEU A 119 -38.99 4.55 -1.14
CA LEU A 119 -39.55 5.24 -2.30
C LEU A 119 -41.00 4.81 -2.59
N ILE A 120 -41.30 3.52 -2.47
CA ILE A 120 -42.66 2.99 -2.63
C ILE A 120 -43.59 3.54 -1.55
N LEU A 121 -43.15 3.57 -0.29
CA LEU A 121 -43.96 4.00 0.86
C LEU A 121 -44.03 5.52 1.02
N PHE A 122 -43.13 6.29 0.40
CA PHE A 122 -43.04 7.74 0.58
C PHE A 122 -44.35 8.45 0.23
N PHE A 123 -44.88 8.19 -0.97
CA PHE A 123 -46.09 8.86 -1.47
C PHE A 123 -47.37 8.40 -0.75
N PRO A 124 -47.58 7.09 -0.49
CA PRO A 124 -48.66 6.62 0.38
C PRO A 124 -48.64 7.29 1.76
N LEU A 125 -47.48 7.30 2.43
CA LEU A 125 -47.35 7.90 3.76
C LEU A 125 -47.60 9.41 3.74
N PHE A 126 -47.10 10.10 2.71
CA PHE A 126 -47.34 11.54 2.54
C PHE A 126 -48.83 11.84 2.39
N LYS A 127 -49.53 11.16 1.47
CA LYS A 127 -50.96 11.36 1.24
C LYS A 127 -51.79 10.99 2.46
N PHE A 128 -51.51 9.86 3.08
CA PHE A 128 -52.25 9.36 4.23
C PHE A 128 -52.09 10.28 5.45
N SER A 129 -50.86 10.66 5.78
CA SER A 129 -50.61 11.59 6.89
C SER A 129 -51.24 12.96 6.61
N ASN A 130 -51.19 13.45 5.36
CA ASN A 130 -51.78 14.74 5.00
C ASN A 130 -53.30 14.70 5.14
N PHE A 131 -53.93 13.61 4.68
CA PHE A 131 -55.36 13.39 4.83
C PHE A 131 -55.78 13.36 6.31
N ILE A 132 -55.06 12.62 7.15
CA ILE A 132 -55.33 12.55 8.60
C ILE A 132 -55.20 13.94 9.23
N LEU A 133 -54.13 14.68 8.91
CA LEU A 133 -53.91 16.02 9.49
C LEU A 133 -55.00 17.01 9.08
N VAL A 134 -55.40 17.00 7.81
CA VAL A 134 -56.51 17.83 7.32
C VAL A 134 -57.80 17.47 8.04
N LYS A 135 -58.18 16.18 8.09
CA LYS A 135 -59.42 15.75 8.76
C LYS A 135 -59.40 15.98 10.26
N TYR A 136 -58.25 15.79 10.90
CA TYR A 136 -58.05 16.13 12.30
C TYR A 136 -58.33 17.61 12.55
N ARG A 137 -57.75 18.51 11.75
CA ARG A 137 -57.94 19.97 11.90
C ARG A 137 -59.36 20.41 11.58
N GLU A 138 -60.00 19.84 10.55
CA GLU A 138 -61.36 20.20 10.13
C GLU A 138 -62.44 19.72 11.12
N VAL A 139 -62.29 18.50 11.66
CA VAL A 139 -63.39 17.84 12.40
C VAL A 139 -63.07 17.75 13.89
N ILE A 140 -61.88 17.25 14.23
CA ILE A 140 -61.53 16.87 15.60
C ILE A 140 -61.08 18.09 16.39
N ALA A 141 -60.19 18.92 15.84
CA ALA A 141 -59.71 20.14 16.48
C ALA A 141 -60.85 21.11 16.78
N VAL A 142 -61.80 21.29 15.84
CA VAL A 142 -62.99 22.13 16.04
C VAL A 142 -63.86 21.61 17.18
N LYS A 143 -64.10 20.29 17.27
CA LYS A 143 -64.85 19.70 18.39
C LYS A 143 -64.13 19.85 19.72
N LEU A 144 -62.81 19.73 19.73
CA LEU A 144 -61.98 19.86 20.92
C LEU A 144 -61.92 21.31 21.43
N GLN A 145 -61.98 22.30 20.54
CA GLN A 145 -62.05 23.72 20.88
C GLN A 145 -63.31 24.07 21.69
N ASN A 146 -64.40 23.35 21.46
CA ASN A 146 -65.66 23.56 22.19
C ASN A 146 -65.64 23.03 23.63
N ILE A 147 -64.58 22.32 24.05
CA ILE A 147 -64.43 21.85 25.43
C ILE A 147 -63.71 22.94 26.25
N PRO A 148 -64.37 23.56 27.25
CA PRO A 148 -63.87 24.76 27.93
C PRO A 148 -62.56 24.56 28.70
N LEU A 149 -62.30 23.34 29.20
CA LEU A 149 -61.03 22.98 29.84
C LEU A 149 -59.87 22.93 28.83
N LEU A 150 -60.12 22.38 27.64
CA LEU A 150 -59.10 22.24 26.60
C LEU A 150 -58.76 23.58 25.96
N ASN A 151 -59.76 24.44 25.72
CA ASN A 151 -59.55 25.78 25.14
C ASN A 151 -58.66 26.69 26.02
N LYS A 152 -58.60 26.46 27.33
CA LYS A 152 -57.68 27.18 28.24
C LYS A 152 -56.25 26.64 28.22
N ILE A 153 -56.07 25.36 27.92
CA ILE A 153 -54.77 24.67 27.97
C ILE A 153 -54.09 24.68 26.59
N THR A 154 -54.88 24.82 25.53
CA THR A 154 -54.45 24.65 24.13
C THR A 154 -54.81 25.88 23.31
N TYR A 155 -53.86 26.30 22.48
CA TYR A 155 -54.02 27.43 21.58
C TYR A 155 -54.51 26.90 20.23
N PHE A 156 -55.79 27.14 19.91
CA PHE A 156 -56.38 26.87 18.59
C PHE A 156 -56.42 28.19 17.80
N HIS A 157 -55.29 28.60 17.19
CA HIS A 157 -55.31 29.74 16.29
C HIS A 157 -55.75 29.31 14.88
N SER A 158 -56.70 30.03 14.31
CA SER A 158 -56.95 30.02 12.87
C SER A 158 -55.75 30.65 12.17
N GLN A 159 -54.99 29.86 11.41
CA GLN A 159 -53.84 30.39 10.68
C GLN A 159 -54.31 31.35 9.58
N LYS A 160 -53.71 32.56 9.53
CA LYS A 160 -53.76 33.41 8.34
C LYS A 160 -53.09 32.67 7.18
N GLU A 161 -53.69 32.73 5.99
CA GLU A 161 -53.12 32.17 4.75
C GLU A 161 -51.86 32.94 4.33
N GLU A 162 -50.73 32.67 4.98
CA GLU A 162 -49.45 33.17 4.51
C GLU A 162 -48.93 32.30 3.34
N ASN A 163 -48.36 32.98 2.36
CA ASN A 163 -47.70 32.34 1.22
C ASN A 163 -46.34 31.81 1.64
N ILE A 164 -46.34 30.61 2.23
CA ILE A 164 -45.13 29.95 2.74
C ILE A 164 -44.27 29.47 1.56
N LYS A 165 -43.03 29.98 1.47
CA LYS A 165 -42.03 29.50 0.51
C LYS A 165 -41.64 28.05 0.81
N ILE A 166 -41.51 27.25 -0.26
CA ILE A 166 -41.12 25.83 -0.18
C ILE A 166 -39.68 25.66 0.32
N ILE A 167 -38.78 26.57 -0.07
CA ILE A 167 -37.37 26.56 0.35
C ILE A 167 -37.18 27.47 1.57
N ARG A 168 -36.46 26.95 2.57
CA ARG A 168 -36.10 27.66 3.79
C ARG A 168 -34.62 28.06 3.75
N LEU A 169 -34.36 29.32 3.41
CA LEU A 169 -32.99 29.86 3.29
C LEU A 169 -32.18 29.73 4.60
N THR A 170 -32.81 29.85 5.77
CA THR A 170 -32.12 29.66 7.06
C THR A 170 -31.61 28.23 7.24
N GLY A 171 -32.27 27.24 6.63
CA GLY A 171 -31.80 25.87 6.63
C GLY A 171 -30.56 25.65 5.76
N LEU A 172 -30.46 26.36 4.64
CA LEU A 172 -29.24 26.42 3.82
C LEU A 172 -28.07 27.01 4.62
N VAL A 173 -28.30 28.09 5.37
CA VAL A 173 -27.29 28.67 6.25
C VAL A 173 -26.82 27.65 7.30
N ILE A 174 -27.73 26.94 7.97
CA ILE A 174 -27.38 25.89 8.94
C ILE A 174 -26.53 24.81 8.28
N TYR A 175 -26.91 24.34 7.09
CA TYR A 175 -26.16 23.33 6.36
C TYR A 175 -24.74 23.82 6.00
N ILE A 176 -24.61 25.03 5.47
CA ILE A 176 -23.30 25.64 5.15
C ILE A 176 -22.44 25.76 6.42
N THR A 177 -23.03 26.19 7.55
CA THR A 177 -22.33 26.26 8.83
C THR A 177 -21.83 24.88 9.27
N LEU A 178 -22.64 23.83 9.14
CA LEU A 178 -22.26 22.47 9.49
C LEU A 178 -21.13 21.96 8.59
N VAL A 179 -21.23 22.15 7.27
CA VAL A 179 -20.16 21.80 6.32
C VAL A 179 -18.88 22.58 6.61
N SER A 180 -18.99 23.86 6.92
CA SER A 180 -17.84 24.72 7.28
C SER A 180 -17.18 24.25 8.57
N LEU A 181 -17.96 23.81 9.56
CA LEU A 181 -17.44 23.26 10.82
C LEU A 181 -16.71 21.93 10.59
N VAL A 182 -17.26 21.03 9.76
CA VAL A 182 -16.58 19.79 9.38
C VAL A 182 -15.29 20.06 8.61
N ALA A 183 -15.32 21.02 7.68
CA ALA A 183 -14.14 21.45 6.95
C ALA A 183 -13.07 22.05 7.89
N ALA A 184 -13.47 22.91 8.83
CA ALA A 184 -12.57 23.48 9.82
C ALA A 184 -11.97 22.42 10.74
N PHE A 185 -12.78 21.45 11.22
CA PHE A 185 -12.29 20.31 11.98
C PHE A 185 -11.28 19.51 11.16
N SER A 186 -11.58 19.22 9.90
CA SER A 186 -10.67 18.51 9.01
C SER A 186 -9.35 19.27 8.83
N LEU A 187 -9.38 20.59 8.66
CA LEU A 187 -8.16 21.39 8.48
C LEU A 187 -7.26 21.40 9.73
N ILE A 188 -7.86 21.29 10.93
CA ILE A 188 -7.11 21.35 12.19
C ILE A 188 -6.59 19.98 12.60
N PHE A 189 -7.39 18.92 12.45
CA PHE A 189 -7.11 17.63 13.09
C PHE A 189 -6.72 16.50 12.11
N LEU A 190 -7.01 16.62 10.81
CA LEU A 190 -6.84 15.50 9.87
C LEU A 190 -5.38 15.08 9.73
N ASP A 191 -4.46 16.05 9.67
CA ASP A 191 -3.02 15.78 9.55
C ASP A 191 -2.50 14.91 10.71
N ASP A 192 -2.82 15.28 11.95
CA ASP A 192 -2.40 14.54 13.15
C ASP A 192 -3.07 13.16 13.25
N ILE A 193 -4.36 13.08 12.92
CA ILE A 193 -5.10 11.81 12.90
C ILE A 193 -4.47 10.85 11.89
N VAL A 194 -4.19 11.32 10.67
CA VAL A 194 -3.61 10.48 9.61
C VAL A 194 -2.18 10.09 9.96
N LYS A 195 -1.36 11.02 10.47
CA LYS A 195 -0.03 10.73 10.99
C LYS A 195 -0.05 9.60 12.02
N SER A 196 -0.90 9.72 13.05
CA SER A 196 -1.01 8.69 14.10
C SER A 196 -1.51 7.36 13.55
N SER A 197 -2.46 7.41 12.61
CA SER A 197 -3.03 6.21 11.98
C SER A 197 -1.99 5.45 11.16
N ILE A 198 -1.16 6.16 10.38
CA ILE A 198 -0.08 5.53 9.60
C ILE A 198 0.94 4.88 10.53
N GLN A 199 1.40 5.58 11.58
CA GLN A 199 2.36 5.02 12.54
C GLN A 199 1.83 3.74 13.20
N LYS A 200 0.58 3.74 13.67
CA LYS A 200 -0.07 2.58 14.27
C LYS A 200 -0.25 1.43 13.27
N ALA A 201 -0.67 1.73 12.03
CA ALA A 201 -0.89 0.73 11.01
C ALA A 201 0.41 0.03 10.59
N VAL A 202 1.51 0.77 10.46
CA VAL A 202 2.81 0.18 10.11
C VAL A 202 3.37 -0.62 11.28
N LEU A 203 3.26 -0.11 12.52
CA LEU A 203 3.67 -0.86 13.71
C LEU A 203 2.94 -2.21 13.82
N ALA A 204 1.61 -2.21 13.64
CA ALA A 204 0.80 -3.42 13.74
C ALA A 204 1.12 -4.48 12.66
N LYS A 205 1.51 -4.05 11.45
CA LYS A 205 1.78 -4.97 10.33
C LYS A 205 3.23 -5.42 10.22
N SER A 206 4.17 -4.53 10.54
CA SER A 206 5.60 -4.79 10.36
C SER A 206 6.32 -5.15 11.65
N ASN A 207 5.69 -4.90 12.81
CA ASN A 207 6.31 -4.95 14.13
C ASN A 207 7.56 -4.04 14.24
N LYS A 208 7.65 -3.00 13.39
CA LYS A 208 8.72 -2.00 13.41
C LYS A 208 8.16 -0.66 13.87
N GLU A 209 8.92 0.04 14.70
CA GLU A 209 8.52 1.37 15.15
C GLU A 209 8.76 2.38 14.04
N VAL A 210 7.73 3.18 13.73
CA VAL A 210 7.78 4.21 12.71
C VAL A 210 7.52 5.56 13.34
N GLN A 211 8.46 6.48 13.15
CA GLN A 211 8.34 7.86 13.57
C GLN A 211 8.21 8.76 12.35
N ILE A 212 7.30 9.72 12.44
CA ILE A 212 7.03 10.70 11.38
C ILE A 212 7.22 12.07 12.04
N GLY A 213 8.08 12.91 11.49
CA GLY A 213 8.27 14.28 11.97
C GLY A 213 7.00 15.11 11.76
N SER A 214 6.63 15.32 10.49
CA SER A 214 5.40 16.03 10.12
C SER A 214 4.72 15.35 8.95
N LEU A 215 3.40 15.44 8.90
CA LEU A 215 2.58 15.03 7.76
C LEU A 215 1.65 16.19 7.41
N LYS A 216 1.52 16.51 6.12
CA LYS A 216 0.59 17.52 5.61
C LYS A 216 -0.28 16.93 4.52
N LEU A 217 -1.58 17.14 4.63
CA LEU A 217 -2.56 16.71 3.62
C LEU A 217 -3.10 17.92 2.87
N SER A 218 -2.96 17.88 1.55
CA SER A 218 -3.63 18.83 0.65
C SER A 218 -4.79 18.10 -0.02
N ILE A 219 -5.98 18.19 0.57
CA ILE A 219 -7.17 17.43 0.11
C ILE A 219 -7.54 17.78 -1.33
N PHE A 220 -7.47 19.07 -1.69
CA PHE A 220 -7.84 19.55 -3.02
C PHE A 220 -6.86 19.11 -4.10
N ASP A 221 -5.56 19.13 -3.80
CA ASP A 221 -4.51 18.66 -4.69
C ASP A 221 -4.29 17.15 -4.60
N SER A 222 -5.05 16.46 -3.75
CA SER A 222 -4.94 15.02 -3.48
C SER A 222 -3.53 14.58 -3.07
N LYS A 223 -2.82 15.47 -2.37
CA LYS A 223 -1.39 15.35 -2.10
C LYS A 223 -1.09 15.09 -0.63
N VAL A 224 -0.12 14.23 -0.37
CA VAL A 224 0.37 13.88 0.97
C VAL A 224 1.87 14.15 1.04
N ASP A 225 2.28 15.06 1.92
CA ASP A 225 3.69 15.34 2.20
C ASP A 225 4.06 14.83 3.59
N ILE A 226 5.04 13.92 3.65
CA ILE A 226 5.59 13.34 4.87
C ILE A 226 7.04 13.81 4.99
N LYS A 227 7.42 14.35 6.16
CA LYS A 227 8.80 14.75 6.43
C LYS A 227 9.38 13.99 7.61
N ASN A 228 10.66 13.66 7.51
CA ASN A 228 11.47 12.96 8.49
C ASN A 228 10.78 11.66 8.94
N LEU A 229 10.53 10.77 7.97
CA LEU A 229 10.09 9.41 8.26
C LEU A 229 11.31 8.61 8.74
N LYS A 230 11.21 8.00 9.90
CA LYS A 230 12.22 7.08 10.43
C LYS A 230 11.58 5.74 10.71
N ILE A 231 12.15 4.69 10.15
CA ILE A 231 11.76 3.30 10.38
C ILE A 231 12.87 2.70 11.23
N LEU A 232 12.56 2.39 12.48
CA LEU A 232 13.51 1.81 13.43
C LEU A 232 13.48 0.30 13.29
N ASP A 233 14.66 -0.30 13.15
CA ASP A 233 14.85 -1.75 13.08
C ASP A 233 16.05 -2.16 13.93
N ASN A 234 16.08 -3.42 14.36
CA ASN A 234 17.15 -3.97 15.19
C ASN A 234 18.49 -4.05 14.43
N ASP A 235 18.43 -4.22 13.11
CA ASP A 235 19.59 -4.40 12.22
C ASP A 235 20.00 -3.09 11.48
N GLY A 236 19.52 -1.94 11.96
CA GLY A 236 19.73 -0.62 11.38
C GLY A 236 18.49 -0.08 10.69
N GLY A 237 18.18 1.20 10.95
CA GLY A 237 16.97 1.86 10.48
C GLY A 237 17.08 2.45 9.08
N ILE A 238 15.92 2.88 8.58
CA ILE A 238 15.79 3.64 7.33
C ILE A 238 15.28 5.02 7.68
N ASN A 239 16.00 6.04 7.26
CA ASN A 239 15.60 7.44 7.39
C ASN A 239 15.25 7.98 6.01
N ILE A 240 14.11 8.67 5.90
CA ILE A 240 13.66 9.31 4.67
C ILE A 240 13.28 10.75 5.01
N LYS A 241 13.93 11.71 4.34
CA LYS A 241 13.76 13.12 4.65
C LYS A 241 12.42 13.67 4.18
N ASN A 242 12.05 13.46 2.92
CA ASN A 242 10.76 13.89 2.39
C ASN A 242 10.13 12.79 1.55
N ILE A 243 8.83 12.62 1.67
CA ILE A 243 8.00 11.82 0.77
C ILE A 243 6.83 12.70 0.34
N SER A 244 6.67 12.90 -0.96
CA SER A 244 5.55 13.64 -1.56
C SER A 244 4.78 12.67 -2.45
N ILE A 245 3.48 12.50 -2.20
CA ILE A 245 2.63 11.52 -2.87
C ILE A 245 1.41 12.23 -3.46
N ASP A 246 1.21 12.11 -4.77
CA ASP A 246 0.00 12.57 -5.46
C ASP A 246 -0.91 11.36 -5.71
N ILE A 247 -2.11 11.35 -5.09
CA ILE A 247 -3.02 10.20 -5.09
C ILE A 247 -4.23 10.49 -5.97
N SER A 248 -4.67 9.52 -6.76
CA SER A 248 -5.92 9.64 -7.51
C SER A 248 -7.14 9.40 -6.60
N LEU A 249 -7.82 10.47 -6.17
CA LEU A 249 -9.01 10.38 -5.29
C LEU A 249 -10.12 9.52 -5.87
N ALA A 250 -10.36 9.62 -7.18
CA ALA A 250 -11.37 8.83 -7.87
C ALA A 250 -11.10 7.33 -7.72
N GLN A 251 -9.84 6.92 -7.87
CA GLN A 251 -9.42 5.52 -7.72
C GLN A 251 -9.43 5.11 -6.23
N LEU A 252 -9.05 6.00 -5.33
CA LEU A 252 -9.08 5.74 -3.89
C LEU A 252 -10.50 5.46 -3.38
N ILE A 253 -11.49 6.18 -3.90
CA ILE A 253 -12.92 5.93 -3.66
C ILE A 253 -13.35 4.54 -4.16
N LEU A 254 -12.77 4.08 -5.27
CA LEU A 254 -12.93 2.70 -5.77
C LEU A 254 -12.08 1.68 -4.99
N LYS A 255 -11.49 2.09 -3.86
CA LYS A 255 -10.62 1.28 -2.98
C LYS A 255 -9.32 0.83 -3.66
N LYS A 256 -8.87 1.59 -4.66
CA LYS A 256 -7.59 1.37 -5.36
C LYS A 256 -6.61 2.49 -5.00
N VAL A 257 -5.44 2.12 -4.51
CA VAL A 257 -4.38 3.07 -4.18
C VAL A 257 -3.57 3.32 -5.44
N VAL A 258 -3.99 4.32 -6.21
CA VAL A 258 -3.27 4.78 -7.41
C VAL A 258 -2.52 6.06 -7.07
N ILE A 259 -1.20 5.99 -7.16
CA ILE A 259 -0.28 7.09 -6.94
C ILE A 259 0.22 7.55 -8.31
N GLU A 260 -0.18 8.75 -8.72
CA GLU A 260 0.17 9.31 -10.03
C GLU A 260 1.64 9.72 -10.05
N ASN A 261 2.08 10.39 -8.98
CA ASN A 261 3.48 10.75 -8.75
C ASN A 261 3.88 10.47 -7.30
N ILE A 262 5.08 9.94 -7.11
CA ILE A 262 5.74 9.90 -5.80
C ILE A 262 7.16 10.45 -5.92
N ILE A 263 7.55 11.25 -4.95
CA ILE A 263 8.91 11.77 -4.80
C ILE A 263 9.41 11.35 -3.43
N ILE A 264 10.53 10.65 -3.38
CA ILE A 264 11.17 10.15 -2.16
C ILE A 264 12.57 10.74 -2.07
N ASP A 265 12.75 11.77 -1.26
CA ASP A 265 14.02 12.47 -1.14
C ASP A 265 14.86 11.95 0.03
N GLU A 266 16.14 11.74 -0.25
CA GLU A 266 17.20 11.41 0.71
C GLU A 266 16.85 10.19 1.57
N ILE A 267 16.75 9.03 0.93
CA ILE A 267 16.68 7.73 1.61
C ILE A 267 18.07 7.40 2.14
N GLU A 268 18.22 7.35 3.45
CA GLU A 268 19.45 7.02 4.15
C GLU A 268 19.27 5.70 4.92
N PHE A 269 20.22 4.79 4.74
CA PHE A 269 20.27 3.51 5.46
C PHE A 269 21.34 3.59 6.54
N ASP A 270 21.01 3.18 7.77
CA ASP A 270 22.00 3.14 8.84
C ASP A 270 23.17 2.21 8.47
N LYS A 271 24.41 2.63 8.79
CA LYS A 271 25.66 1.95 8.37
C LYS A 271 25.76 0.47 8.79
N ASN A 272 25.02 0.04 9.81
CA ASN A 272 25.02 -1.37 10.25
C ASN A 272 24.28 -2.32 9.28
N SER A 273 23.43 -1.82 8.40
CA SER A 273 22.62 -2.64 7.49
C SER A 273 23.41 -3.18 6.28
N ILE A 274 24.61 -2.64 6.02
CA ILE A 274 25.42 -2.95 4.82
C ILE A 274 26.73 -3.69 5.20
N SER A 275 27.15 -3.67 6.48
CA SER A 275 28.46 -4.17 6.91
C SER A 275 28.49 -5.59 7.52
N ASN A 276 27.36 -6.25 7.77
CA ASN A 276 27.36 -7.53 8.50
C ASN A 276 26.84 -8.71 7.68
N LYS A 277 27.60 -9.11 6.65
CA LYS A 277 27.52 -10.47 6.08
C LYS A 277 28.86 -11.17 5.85
N GLU A 278 30.00 -10.59 6.23
CA GLU A 278 31.30 -11.25 6.06
C GLU A 278 31.78 -12.08 7.27
N ASP A 279 31.12 -12.02 8.43
CA ASP A 279 31.52 -12.82 9.61
C ASP A 279 30.40 -13.69 10.20
N LYS A 280 29.69 -14.44 9.35
CA LYS A 280 28.98 -15.66 9.80
C LYS A 280 29.68 -16.89 9.22
N LYS A 281 30.65 -17.38 9.99
CA LYS A 281 31.23 -18.74 10.02
C LYS A 281 30.90 -19.63 8.82
N GLU A 282 31.94 -19.91 8.04
CA GLU A 282 32.05 -21.13 7.23
C GLU A 282 31.53 -22.34 8.04
N LYS A 283 30.35 -22.83 7.64
CA LYS A 283 30.08 -24.26 7.69
C LYS A 283 30.17 -24.73 6.25
N GLU A 284 31.14 -25.60 5.99
CA GLU A 284 31.27 -26.35 4.75
C GLU A 284 29.91 -26.89 4.31
N SER A 285 29.36 -26.34 3.24
CA SER A 285 28.33 -26.99 2.45
C SER A 285 29.00 -27.50 1.18
N ASN A 286 29.37 -28.78 1.19
CA ASN A 286 29.63 -29.52 -0.04
C ASN A 286 28.33 -29.55 -0.87
N LEU A 287 28.25 -28.73 -1.92
CA LEU A 287 27.28 -28.86 -2.99
C LEU A 287 28.00 -28.63 -4.33
N GLU A 288 28.50 -29.74 -4.89
CA GLU A 288 28.84 -29.83 -6.30
C GLU A 288 27.55 -29.63 -7.14
N HIS A 289 27.42 -28.51 -7.83
CA HIS A 289 26.46 -28.41 -8.93
C HIS A 289 27.07 -29.05 -10.19
N LYS A 290 26.83 -30.36 -10.35
CA LYS A 290 27.00 -31.07 -11.63
C LYS A 290 25.68 -31.07 -12.39
N PHE A 291 25.66 -30.40 -13.54
CA PHE A 291 24.62 -30.57 -14.55
C PHE A 291 24.85 -31.88 -15.30
N HIS A 292 23.85 -32.79 -15.29
CA HIS A 292 23.15 -33.33 -16.48
C HIS A 292 22.61 -34.78 -16.38
N PHE A 293 21.43 -34.92 -17.01
CA PHE A 293 20.71 -36.06 -17.61
C PHE A 293 20.01 -37.14 -16.77
N ALA A 294 18.77 -37.39 -17.21
CA ALA A 294 17.79 -38.32 -16.65
C ALA A 294 18.21 -39.79 -16.69
N LYS A 295 17.84 -40.53 -15.64
CA LYS A 295 17.57 -41.98 -15.67
C LYS A 295 16.56 -42.34 -14.56
N ILE A 296 15.37 -42.75 -14.97
CA ILE A 296 14.42 -43.64 -14.25
C ILE A 296 14.73 -45.06 -14.79
N PRO A 297 14.64 -46.22 -14.09
CA PRO A 297 13.89 -46.65 -12.89
C PRO A 297 14.83 -47.26 -11.80
N SER A 298 14.45 -47.84 -10.65
CA SER A 298 13.26 -48.62 -10.26
C SER A 298 12.99 -48.51 -8.75
N ILE A 299 11.71 -48.56 -8.39
CA ILE A 299 11.24 -48.84 -7.05
C ILE A 299 11.55 -50.31 -6.74
N ASP A 300 12.37 -50.56 -5.73
CA ASP A 300 12.20 -51.71 -4.86
C ASP A 300 13.01 -51.54 -3.57
N THR A 301 12.41 -51.97 -2.47
CA THR A 301 12.93 -52.04 -1.09
C THR A 301 12.87 -50.76 -0.24
N LEU A 302 11.65 -50.27 0.04
CA LEU A 302 11.36 -49.82 1.40
C LEU A 302 9.95 -50.26 1.80
N ASN A 303 9.92 -51.21 2.73
CA ASN A 303 8.72 -51.86 3.23
C ASN A 303 8.02 -50.92 4.22
N VAL A 304 7.06 -50.13 3.71
CA VAL A 304 6.38 -49.03 4.43
C VAL A 304 5.46 -49.54 5.55
N GLU A 305 5.08 -50.82 5.58
CA GLU A 305 4.22 -51.38 6.64
C GLU A 305 4.88 -51.43 8.02
N LYS A 306 6.22 -51.39 8.11
CA LYS A 306 6.91 -51.46 9.41
C LYS A 306 7.11 -50.10 10.10
N LEU A 307 6.89 -48.99 9.39
CA LEU A 307 6.99 -47.63 9.95
C LEU A 307 5.65 -47.08 10.46
N MET A 308 4.54 -47.75 10.16
CA MET A 308 3.19 -47.25 10.49
C MET A 308 2.55 -47.86 11.74
N ASN A 309 3.12 -48.92 12.33
CA ASN A 309 2.55 -49.54 13.52
C ASN A 309 3.39 -49.25 14.77
N GLY A 310 3.15 -48.08 15.36
CA GLY A 310 3.69 -47.75 16.67
C GLY A 310 3.39 -46.32 17.12
N ASN A 311 2.27 -46.13 17.82
CA ASN A 311 2.00 -45.00 18.73
C ASN A 311 1.77 -43.58 18.17
N LEU A 312 1.20 -43.43 16.97
CA LEU A 312 0.69 -42.13 16.53
C LEU A 312 -0.68 -41.77 17.15
N GLU A 313 -1.56 -42.73 17.46
CA GLU A 313 -2.89 -42.40 18.04
C GLU A 313 -2.84 -41.81 19.46
N LYS A 314 -1.86 -42.20 20.30
CA LYS A 314 -1.70 -41.60 21.65
C LYS A 314 -1.09 -40.20 21.62
N SER A 315 -0.35 -39.87 20.58
CA SER A 315 0.34 -38.57 20.44
C SER A 315 -0.59 -37.47 19.88
N PHE A 316 -1.69 -37.85 19.22
CA PHE A 316 -2.70 -36.91 18.74
C PHE A 316 -3.81 -36.59 19.77
N GLY A 317 -4.07 -37.49 20.72
CA GLY A 317 -5.08 -37.27 21.78
C GLY A 317 -4.73 -36.14 22.75
N GLU A 318 -3.44 -35.94 23.05
CA GLU A 318 -3.01 -34.80 23.88
C GLU A 318 -3.09 -33.48 23.11
N TYR A 319 -2.82 -33.48 21.81
CA TYR A 319 -2.90 -32.30 20.95
C TYR A 319 -4.35 -31.80 20.78
N GLU A 320 -5.35 -32.68 20.71
CA GLU A 320 -6.75 -32.27 20.67
C GLU A 320 -7.20 -31.57 21.97
N VAL A 321 -6.66 -31.97 23.13
CA VAL A 321 -6.96 -31.32 24.42
C VAL A 321 -6.36 -29.91 24.47
N TYR A 322 -5.16 -29.71 23.92
CA TYR A 322 -4.56 -28.37 23.79
C TYR A 322 -5.27 -27.51 22.76
N ILE A 323 -5.65 -28.06 21.59
CA ILE A 323 -6.46 -27.35 20.58
C ILE A 323 -7.83 -26.96 21.17
N LYS A 324 -8.45 -27.83 21.98
CA LYS A 324 -9.75 -27.56 22.62
C LYS A 324 -9.65 -26.50 23.73
N LYS A 325 -8.59 -26.52 24.55
CA LYS A 325 -8.31 -25.46 25.53
C LYS A 325 -7.91 -24.13 24.89
N ILE A 326 -7.12 -24.17 23.82
CA ILE A 326 -6.75 -22.98 23.05
C ILE A 326 -7.99 -22.41 22.34
N ASN A 327 -8.89 -23.25 21.80
CA ASN A 327 -10.17 -22.80 21.27
C ASN A 327 -11.14 -22.31 22.36
N GLU A 328 -11.11 -22.86 23.58
CA GLU A 328 -11.86 -22.31 24.71
C GLU A 328 -11.32 -20.95 25.18
N ILE A 329 -10.00 -20.72 25.11
CA ILE A 329 -9.36 -19.45 25.48
C ILE A 329 -9.53 -18.41 24.35
N LEU A 330 -9.34 -18.79 23.09
CA LEU A 330 -9.55 -17.93 21.92
C LEU A 330 -11.02 -17.58 21.70
N ASN A 331 -11.97 -18.42 22.15
CA ASN A 331 -13.40 -18.11 22.12
C ASN A 331 -13.93 -17.49 23.43
N ASN A 332 -13.07 -17.26 24.44
CA ASN A 332 -13.41 -16.56 25.70
C ASN A 332 -12.82 -15.15 25.80
N ASP A 333 -12.51 -14.51 24.67
CA ASP A 333 -12.52 -13.05 24.63
C ASP A 333 -13.98 -12.59 24.68
N ASN A 334 -14.40 -12.20 25.89
CA ASN A 334 -15.58 -11.37 26.17
C ASN A 334 -16.85 -11.75 25.40
N LYS A 335 -17.45 -12.88 25.77
CA LYS A 335 -18.92 -12.89 25.89
C LYS A 335 -19.32 -12.10 27.12
N GLU A 336 -19.10 -10.78 27.07
CA GLU A 336 -20.17 -9.91 27.56
C GLU A 336 -21.43 -10.46 26.90
N LYS A 337 -22.47 -10.72 27.69
CA LYS A 337 -23.79 -10.90 27.11
C LYS A 337 -24.01 -9.65 26.28
N GLU A 338 -23.81 -9.75 24.96
CA GLU A 338 -24.51 -8.91 24.02
C GLU A 338 -25.97 -9.11 24.41
N VAL A 339 -26.47 -8.18 25.22
CA VAL A 339 -27.80 -7.67 24.98
C VAL A 339 -27.80 -7.49 23.47
N LYS A 340 -28.52 -8.36 22.74
CA LYS A 340 -28.90 -8.09 21.36
C LYS A 340 -29.59 -6.74 21.45
N SER A 341 -28.80 -5.68 21.32
CA SER A 341 -29.33 -4.38 21.01
C SER A 341 -30.12 -4.61 19.72
N LEU A 342 -31.20 -3.86 19.55
CA LEU A 342 -31.87 -3.75 18.25
C LEU A 342 -30.92 -3.02 17.29
N ALA A 343 -29.72 -3.56 17.08
CA ALA A 343 -28.76 -3.12 16.11
C ALA A 343 -29.30 -3.53 14.74
N ARG A 344 -29.30 -2.57 13.82
CA ARG A 344 -29.66 -2.83 12.43
C ARG A 344 -28.78 -3.96 11.90
N ALA A 345 -29.37 -4.88 11.13
CA ALA A 345 -28.59 -5.85 10.39
C ALA A 345 -27.63 -5.16 9.41
N ASP A 346 -26.44 -5.75 9.22
CA ASP A 346 -25.42 -5.20 8.31
C ASP A 346 -25.72 -5.51 6.84
N GLY A 347 -26.49 -6.57 6.58
CA GLY A 347 -26.82 -7.04 5.23
C GLY A 347 -25.62 -7.62 4.49
N GLU A 348 -25.87 -8.11 3.29
CA GLU A 348 -24.83 -8.64 2.40
C GLU A 348 -24.35 -7.59 1.38
N ILE A 349 -23.06 -7.63 1.03
CA ILE A 349 -22.46 -6.80 -0.02
C ILE A 349 -22.38 -7.62 -1.30
N VAL A 350 -23.20 -7.27 -2.30
CA VAL A 350 -23.14 -7.87 -3.64
C VAL A 350 -21.95 -7.27 -4.39
N LYS A 351 -21.09 -8.14 -4.93
CA LYS A 351 -19.93 -7.71 -5.73
C LYS A 351 -20.28 -7.79 -7.21
N PHE A 352 -19.95 -6.72 -7.93
CA PHE A 352 -20.06 -6.69 -9.39
C PHE A 352 -18.66 -6.84 -10.01
N LYS A 353 -18.63 -7.21 -11.29
CA LYS A 353 -17.38 -7.41 -12.02
C LYS A 353 -16.59 -6.10 -12.02
N ASP A 354 -15.35 -6.15 -11.53
CA ASP A 354 -14.39 -5.08 -11.78
C ASP A 354 -13.94 -5.19 -13.24
N ILE A 355 -14.23 -4.15 -14.02
CA ILE A 355 -13.91 -4.12 -15.46
C ILE A 355 -12.63 -3.34 -15.75
N SER A 356 -12.00 -2.77 -14.73
CA SER A 356 -10.78 -1.99 -14.91
C SER A 356 -9.54 -2.89 -14.88
N ASN A 357 -8.56 -2.54 -15.70
CA ASN A 357 -7.21 -3.12 -15.70
C ASN A 357 -6.31 -2.46 -14.64
N ILE A 358 -6.88 -1.70 -13.72
CA ILE A 358 -6.14 -0.98 -12.69
C ILE A 358 -5.99 -1.90 -11.47
N PRO A 359 -4.76 -2.19 -11.03
CA PRO A 359 -4.51 -3.03 -9.86
C PRO A 359 -4.85 -2.30 -8.55
N ASN A 360 -4.90 -3.03 -7.44
CA ASN A 360 -5.25 -2.46 -6.14
C ASN A 360 -4.23 -1.43 -5.63
N VAL A 361 -2.95 -1.60 -6.01
CA VAL A 361 -1.87 -0.64 -5.73
C VAL A 361 -1.12 -0.42 -7.02
N LEU A 362 -1.04 0.84 -7.46
CA LEU A 362 -0.32 1.28 -8.65
C LEU A 362 0.45 2.57 -8.32
N VAL A 363 1.70 2.64 -8.73
CA VAL A 363 2.50 3.87 -8.77
C VAL A 363 2.92 4.11 -10.20
N GLU A 364 2.40 5.16 -10.83
CA GLU A 364 2.64 5.44 -12.24
C GLU A 364 4.02 6.06 -12.47
N ASN A 365 4.37 7.07 -11.66
CA ASN A 365 5.66 7.76 -11.74
C ASN A 365 6.29 7.92 -10.36
N GLY A 366 7.56 7.58 -10.25
CA GLY A 366 8.35 7.70 -9.04
C GLY A 366 9.70 8.36 -9.29
N LEU A 367 10.06 9.31 -8.45
CA LEU A 367 11.42 9.84 -8.32
C LEU A 367 11.93 9.49 -6.94
N PHE A 368 13.19 9.10 -6.84
CA PHE A 368 13.80 8.83 -5.56
C PHE A 368 15.25 9.29 -5.53
N SER A 369 15.75 9.59 -4.34
CA SER A 369 17.18 9.80 -4.12
C SER A 369 17.66 9.01 -2.91
N ILE A 370 18.84 8.41 -3.02
CA ILE A 370 19.45 7.60 -1.97
C ILE A 370 20.74 8.30 -1.54
N VAL A 371 20.94 8.39 -0.23
CA VAL A 371 22.18 8.88 0.38
C VAL A 371 23.08 7.68 0.69
N PHE A 372 24.27 7.69 0.11
CA PHE A 372 25.30 6.69 0.41
C PHE A 372 26.68 7.35 0.41
N ASN A 373 27.46 7.14 1.47
CA ASN A 373 28.76 7.79 1.69
C ASN A 373 28.71 9.31 1.46
N ASP A 374 27.73 9.98 2.08
CA ASP A 374 27.48 11.44 1.99
C ASP A 374 27.20 11.98 0.58
N ASN A 375 26.96 11.11 -0.40
CA ASN A 375 26.59 11.47 -1.75
C ASN A 375 25.13 11.10 -2.05
N ILE A 376 24.47 11.93 -2.85
CA ILE A 376 23.06 11.73 -3.24
C ILE A 376 23.01 11.16 -4.66
N TYR A 377 22.35 10.01 -4.80
CA TYR A 377 22.15 9.34 -6.08
C TYR A 377 20.67 9.35 -6.45
N ASN A 378 20.36 9.85 -7.64
CA ASN A 378 18.99 10.01 -8.09
C ASN A 378 18.58 8.85 -8.98
N GLY A 379 17.34 8.42 -8.83
CA GLY A 379 16.72 7.42 -9.66
C GLY A 379 15.26 7.75 -9.94
N THR A 380 14.71 6.99 -10.89
CA THR A 380 13.31 7.08 -11.29
C THR A 380 12.72 5.69 -11.34
N PHE A 381 11.43 5.55 -11.12
CA PHE A 381 10.72 4.32 -11.46
C PHE A 381 9.33 4.63 -12.02
N LYS A 382 8.76 3.69 -12.75
CA LYS A 382 7.44 3.82 -13.37
C LYS A 382 6.70 2.50 -13.37
N ASP A 383 5.38 2.60 -13.32
CA ASP A 383 4.45 1.48 -13.48
C ASP A 383 4.66 0.37 -12.42
N PHE A 384 4.96 0.73 -11.17
CA PHE A 384 5.09 -0.24 -10.07
C PHE A 384 3.71 -0.66 -9.57
N THR A 385 3.47 -1.97 -9.45
CA THR A 385 2.18 -2.49 -8.99
C THR A 385 2.31 -3.84 -8.30
N THR A 386 1.33 -4.16 -7.45
CA THR A 386 1.14 -5.50 -6.87
C THR A 386 0.79 -6.59 -7.91
N ASN A 387 0.29 -6.21 -9.08
CA ASN A 387 -0.10 -7.14 -10.15
C ASN A 387 0.20 -6.53 -11.52
N GLN A 388 1.37 -6.89 -12.08
CA GLN A 388 1.86 -6.37 -13.35
C GLN A 388 1.10 -6.95 -14.55
N GLU A 389 0.66 -8.22 -14.46
CA GLU A 389 -0.08 -8.91 -15.52
C GLU A 389 -1.43 -8.25 -15.78
N LEU A 390 -2.18 -7.89 -14.72
CA LEU A 390 -3.44 -7.17 -14.85
C LEU A 390 -3.25 -5.79 -15.47
N TYR A 391 -2.16 -5.09 -15.11
CA TYR A 391 -1.88 -3.75 -15.60
C TYR A 391 -1.39 -3.71 -17.06
N GLY A 392 -0.70 -4.77 -17.50
CA GLY A 392 -0.28 -4.97 -18.89
C GLY A 392 0.90 -4.11 -19.35
N LYS A 393 1.58 -3.41 -18.44
CA LYS A 393 2.82 -2.66 -18.71
C LYS A 393 3.98 -3.24 -17.90
N PRO A 394 5.25 -3.11 -18.33
CA PRO A 394 6.41 -3.50 -17.52
C PRO A 394 6.72 -2.48 -16.42
N PHE A 395 7.18 -2.93 -15.26
CA PHE A 395 7.77 -2.05 -14.25
C PHE A 395 9.15 -1.59 -14.72
N LYS A 396 9.44 -0.29 -14.67
CA LYS A 396 10.72 0.28 -15.10
C LYS A 396 11.38 1.06 -13.99
N ALA A 397 12.68 0.93 -13.84
CA ALA A 397 13.47 1.73 -12.92
C ALA A 397 14.78 2.20 -13.57
N SER A 398 15.28 3.35 -13.16
CA SER A 398 16.61 3.82 -13.52
C SER A 398 17.31 4.41 -12.30
N LEU A 399 18.63 4.24 -12.23
CA LEU A 399 19.48 4.80 -11.18
C LEU A 399 20.74 5.39 -11.82
N ASN A 400 21.07 6.62 -11.45
CA ASN A 400 22.28 7.29 -11.93
C ASN A 400 23.28 7.46 -10.79
N LEU A 401 24.34 6.67 -10.85
CA LEU A 401 25.49 6.72 -9.97
C LEU A 401 26.54 7.64 -10.61
N LYS A 402 26.75 8.84 -10.06
CA LYS A 402 27.84 9.72 -10.49
C LYS A 402 28.87 9.85 -9.38
N GLY A 403 30.11 9.49 -9.68
CA GLY A 403 31.23 9.59 -8.76
C GLY A 403 31.13 8.65 -7.57
N TYR A 404 30.51 7.47 -7.75
CA TYR A 404 30.38 6.51 -6.68
C TYR A 404 31.75 5.95 -6.29
N LYS A 405 32.03 5.96 -4.97
CA LYS A 405 33.30 5.53 -4.39
C LYS A 405 33.13 4.22 -3.63
N VAL A 406 34.03 3.28 -3.90
CA VAL A 406 34.22 2.07 -3.11
C VAL A 406 35.63 2.11 -2.52
N ASP A 407 35.70 2.12 -1.20
CA ASP A 407 36.96 2.25 -0.46
C ASP A 407 37.85 1.03 -0.69
N SER A 408 37.33 -0.16 -0.37
CA SER A 408 37.99 -1.43 -0.64
C SER A 408 37.01 -2.58 -0.72
N PHE A 409 37.25 -3.50 -1.64
CA PHE A 409 36.56 -4.79 -1.75
C PHE A 409 37.59 -5.89 -2.03
N SER A 410 37.51 -7.02 -1.34
CA SER A 410 38.47 -8.12 -1.50
C SER A 410 37.73 -9.44 -1.73
N GLN A 411 38.04 -10.12 -2.83
CA GLN A 411 37.45 -11.42 -3.11
C GLN A 411 38.41 -12.31 -3.91
N LYS A 412 38.48 -13.60 -3.55
CA LYS A 412 39.22 -14.64 -4.29
C LYS A 412 40.65 -14.23 -4.67
N GLY A 413 41.38 -13.64 -3.72
CA GLY A 413 42.79 -13.28 -3.89
C GLY A 413 43.05 -12.02 -4.72
N VAL A 414 42.03 -11.21 -4.99
CA VAL A 414 42.17 -9.87 -5.60
C VAL A 414 41.55 -8.85 -4.65
N THR A 415 42.26 -7.76 -4.40
CA THR A 415 41.76 -6.59 -3.69
C THR A 415 41.61 -5.43 -4.67
N ILE A 416 40.43 -4.83 -4.66
CA ILE A 416 40.11 -3.61 -5.40
C ILE A 416 40.01 -2.48 -4.37
N SER A 417 40.70 -1.37 -4.59
CA SER A 417 40.62 -0.20 -3.72
C SER A 417 40.52 1.09 -4.53
N ASN A 418 40.08 2.17 -3.87
CA ASN A 418 39.96 3.51 -4.47
C ASN A 418 39.16 3.52 -5.80
N LEU A 419 38.14 2.68 -5.87
CA LEU A 419 37.33 2.53 -7.06
C LEU A 419 36.35 3.71 -7.13
N LEU A 420 36.48 4.52 -8.17
CA LEU A 420 35.59 5.64 -8.49
C LEU A 420 34.96 5.37 -9.86
N PHE A 421 33.64 5.31 -9.93
CA PHE A 421 32.95 5.10 -11.20
C PHE A 421 31.64 5.89 -11.34
N ASP A 422 31.28 6.12 -12.59
CA ASP A 422 29.94 6.54 -12.98
C ASP A 422 29.20 5.35 -13.60
N SER A 423 27.91 5.22 -13.32
CA SER A 423 27.06 4.21 -13.92
C SER A 423 25.62 4.67 -14.01
N LYS A 424 24.98 4.42 -15.16
CA LYS A 424 23.53 4.48 -15.31
C LYS A 424 23.02 3.05 -15.42
N ILE A 425 22.13 2.70 -14.51
CA ILE A 425 21.48 1.39 -14.45
C ILE A 425 20.03 1.61 -14.89
N ASP A 426 19.61 0.94 -15.94
CA ASP A 426 18.22 0.86 -16.37
C ASP A 426 17.73 -0.56 -16.16
N PHE A 427 16.55 -0.71 -15.56
CA PHE A 427 15.95 -1.98 -15.16
C PHE A 427 14.50 -2.03 -15.65
N GLU A 428 14.11 -3.18 -16.20
CA GLU A 428 12.74 -3.47 -16.60
C GLU A 428 12.35 -4.87 -16.10
N LEU A 429 11.16 -4.99 -15.52
CA LEU A 429 10.59 -6.25 -15.03
C LEU A 429 9.17 -6.44 -15.58
N TYR A 430 8.94 -7.59 -16.21
CA TYR A 430 7.62 -7.98 -16.67
C TYR A 430 7.46 -9.50 -16.66
N ASN A 431 6.40 -10.00 -16.02
CA ASN A 431 6.11 -11.44 -15.90
C ASN A 431 7.34 -12.27 -15.47
N LYS A 432 8.00 -11.85 -14.40
CA LYS A 432 9.25 -12.43 -13.88
C LYS A 432 10.44 -12.39 -14.84
N ASN A 433 10.33 -11.79 -16.01
CA ASN A 433 11.47 -11.54 -16.89
C ASN A 433 12.10 -10.21 -16.54
N ILE A 434 13.41 -10.25 -16.28
CA ILE A 434 14.25 -9.09 -16.04
C ILE A 434 14.97 -8.72 -17.33
N ASN A 435 15.06 -7.42 -17.60
CA ASN A 435 15.98 -6.83 -18.57
C ASN A 435 16.64 -5.62 -17.90
N ALA A 436 17.91 -5.76 -17.53
CA ALA A 436 18.68 -4.68 -16.93
C ALA A 436 19.92 -4.40 -17.78
N ASN A 437 20.22 -3.13 -17.96
CA ASN A 437 21.40 -2.66 -18.67
C ASN A 437 22.11 -1.64 -17.79
N SER A 438 23.42 -1.76 -17.67
CA SER A 438 24.25 -0.81 -16.95
C SER A 438 25.45 -0.46 -17.80
N ASN A 439 25.67 0.84 -18.01
CA ASN A 439 26.96 1.32 -18.48
C ASN A 439 27.83 1.62 -17.26
N LEU A 440 29.12 1.34 -17.36
CA LEU A 440 30.07 1.49 -16.27
C LEU A 440 31.30 2.21 -16.80
N ASP A 441 31.59 3.37 -16.23
CA ASP A 441 32.76 4.20 -16.56
C ASP A 441 33.60 4.38 -15.29
N ILE A 442 34.66 3.56 -15.17
CA ILE A 442 35.58 3.63 -14.04
C ILE A 442 36.60 4.72 -14.32
N LYS A 443 36.55 5.74 -13.47
CA LYS A 443 37.47 6.89 -13.48
C LYS A 443 38.81 6.55 -12.85
N SER A 444 38.80 5.78 -11.77
CA SER A 444 40.02 5.29 -11.11
C SER A 444 39.75 3.98 -10.40
N VAL A 445 40.76 3.10 -10.38
CA VAL A 445 40.77 1.88 -9.56
C VAL A 445 42.19 1.41 -9.29
N ASP A 446 42.42 0.93 -8.08
CA ASP A 446 43.61 0.17 -7.72
C ASP A 446 43.27 -1.32 -7.65
N ILE A 447 44.10 -2.16 -8.26
CA ILE A 447 43.94 -3.61 -8.25
C ILE A 447 45.21 -4.24 -7.67
N GLN A 448 45.06 -5.00 -6.60
CA GLN A 448 46.12 -5.73 -5.94
C GLN A 448 45.83 -7.24 -6.00
N LEU A 449 46.81 -8.00 -6.51
CA LEU A 449 46.77 -9.46 -6.48
C LEU A 449 47.40 -9.96 -5.16
N ASN A 450 46.64 -10.71 -4.36
CA ASN A 450 46.99 -11.16 -3.01
C ASN A 450 47.81 -12.46 -3.02
N GLN A 451 48.81 -12.53 -3.90
CA GLN A 451 49.73 -13.66 -4.00
C GLN A 451 51.16 -13.22 -3.73
N ASN A 452 51.86 -13.96 -2.87
CA ASN A 452 53.21 -13.60 -2.45
C ASN A 452 54.28 -14.23 -3.36
N ASN A 453 54.33 -13.78 -4.62
CA ASN A 453 55.36 -14.19 -5.58
C ASN A 453 56.06 -12.95 -6.18
N LYS A 454 57.37 -13.04 -6.43
CA LYS A 454 58.19 -11.98 -7.04
C LYS A 454 57.57 -11.40 -8.32
N TYR A 455 56.97 -12.22 -9.17
CA TYR A 455 56.32 -11.72 -10.40
C TYR A 455 55.05 -10.92 -10.12
N ILE A 456 54.25 -11.36 -9.14
CA ILE A 456 53.02 -10.67 -8.73
C ILE A 456 53.36 -9.32 -8.08
N LYS A 457 54.44 -9.24 -7.30
CA LYS A 457 54.93 -7.97 -6.74
C LYS A 457 55.30 -6.95 -7.82
N GLU A 458 55.92 -7.39 -8.91
CA GLU A 458 56.20 -6.50 -10.05
C GLU A 458 54.92 -6.12 -10.81
N ILE A 459 53.96 -7.04 -10.96
CA ILE A 459 52.67 -6.75 -11.63
C ILE A 459 51.86 -5.72 -10.82
N ASN A 460 51.76 -5.87 -9.50
CA ASN A 460 50.98 -4.97 -8.63
C ASN A 460 51.45 -3.51 -8.75
N LYS A 461 52.73 -3.24 -9.04
CA LYS A 461 53.23 -1.86 -9.26
C LYS A 461 52.53 -1.14 -10.43
N TYR A 462 52.03 -1.88 -11.42
CA TYR A 462 51.40 -1.33 -12.62
C TYR A 462 49.87 -1.39 -12.59
N LEU A 463 49.30 -2.05 -11.58
CA LEU A 463 47.86 -2.20 -11.41
C LEU A 463 47.25 -1.14 -10.47
N ASN A 464 48.03 -0.15 -10.08
CA ASN A 464 47.56 1.03 -9.36
C ASN A 464 47.11 2.13 -10.34
N ASN A 465 46.12 2.90 -9.91
CA ASN A 465 45.54 4.06 -10.56
C ASN A 465 45.22 3.79 -12.04
N ILE A 466 44.44 2.73 -12.28
CA ILE A 466 43.96 2.40 -13.62
C ILE A 466 42.76 3.28 -13.93
N THR A 467 42.82 3.97 -15.07
CA THR A 467 41.81 4.92 -15.56
C THR A 467 41.21 4.42 -16.88
N GLU A 468 40.12 5.04 -17.31
CA GLU A 468 39.47 4.83 -18.63
C GLU A 468 38.91 3.41 -18.88
N ILE A 469 38.57 2.68 -17.83
CA ILE A 469 37.92 1.38 -17.99
C ILE A 469 36.43 1.62 -18.23
N ARG A 470 35.95 1.16 -19.38
CA ARG A 470 34.53 1.16 -19.75
C ARG A 470 34.02 -0.26 -19.78
N GLY A 471 32.79 -0.45 -19.32
CA GLY A 471 32.10 -1.71 -19.40
C GLY A 471 30.60 -1.54 -19.57
N ASP A 472 29.98 -2.57 -20.16
CA ASP A 472 28.55 -2.71 -20.27
C ASP A 472 28.15 -4.04 -19.62
N ILE A 473 27.17 -3.98 -18.73
CA ILE A 473 26.55 -5.15 -18.11
C ILE A 473 25.13 -5.24 -18.63
N LYS A 474 24.79 -6.38 -19.22
CA LYS A 474 23.42 -6.70 -19.63
C LYS A 474 22.96 -7.95 -18.90
N VAL A 475 21.80 -7.85 -18.25
CA VAL A 475 21.14 -8.94 -17.54
C VAL A 475 19.79 -9.18 -18.19
N THR A 476 19.54 -10.40 -18.66
CA THR A 476 18.28 -10.77 -19.32
C THR A 476 17.84 -12.18 -18.97
N GLY A 477 16.55 -12.43 -18.90
CA GLY A 477 15.99 -13.77 -18.67
C GLY A 477 14.99 -13.76 -17.52
N GLU A 478 14.64 -14.93 -17.00
CA GLU A 478 13.80 -15.02 -15.79
C GLU A 478 14.59 -14.58 -14.55
N VAL A 479 13.92 -13.94 -13.59
CA VAL A 479 14.51 -13.46 -12.33
C VAL A 479 15.20 -14.60 -11.56
N ASP A 480 14.66 -15.81 -11.65
CA ASP A 480 15.21 -16.99 -10.97
C ASP A 480 16.45 -17.58 -11.69
N ASN A 481 16.64 -17.27 -12.98
CA ASN A 481 17.77 -17.75 -13.77
C ASN A 481 18.22 -16.72 -14.82
N PRO A 482 18.84 -15.61 -14.40
CA PRO A 482 19.23 -14.54 -15.31
C PRO A 482 20.50 -14.88 -16.09
N SER A 483 20.52 -14.54 -17.37
CA SER A 483 21.74 -14.51 -18.19
C SER A 483 22.44 -13.17 -18.03
N ILE A 484 23.74 -13.20 -17.71
CA ILE A 484 24.56 -12.01 -17.48
C ILE A 484 25.65 -11.95 -18.56
N VAL A 485 25.69 -10.84 -19.30
CA VAL A 485 26.71 -10.54 -20.31
C VAL A 485 27.47 -9.31 -19.88
N LEU A 486 28.78 -9.47 -19.67
CA LEU A 486 29.72 -8.38 -19.37
C LEU A 486 30.62 -8.14 -20.59
N LYS A 487 30.68 -6.88 -21.04
CA LYS A 487 31.66 -6.41 -22.02
C LYS A 487 32.53 -5.34 -21.37
N SER A 488 33.83 -5.39 -21.55
CA SER A 488 34.75 -4.37 -21.01
C SER A 488 36.01 -4.25 -21.86
N ASN A 489 36.67 -3.09 -21.81
CA ASN A 489 37.99 -2.85 -22.38
C ASN A 489 39.15 -3.11 -21.40
N ILE A 490 38.88 -3.64 -20.20
CA ILE A 490 39.87 -3.85 -19.14
C ILE A 490 41.03 -4.76 -19.58
N ASP A 491 40.75 -5.75 -20.43
CA ASP A 491 41.73 -6.68 -21.00
C ASP A 491 42.80 -5.93 -21.81
N LYS A 492 42.40 -4.96 -22.65
CA LYS A 492 43.29 -4.13 -23.45
C LYS A 492 44.15 -3.24 -22.56
N ILE A 493 43.56 -2.64 -21.53
CA ILE A 493 44.25 -1.73 -20.60
C ILE A 493 45.29 -2.49 -19.77
N ILE A 494 44.90 -3.61 -19.15
CA ILE A 494 45.83 -4.45 -18.37
C ILE A 494 46.97 -4.95 -19.25
N LYS A 495 46.68 -5.41 -20.48
CA LYS A 495 47.71 -5.86 -21.43
C LYS A 495 48.70 -4.74 -21.78
N GLN A 496 48.24 -3.50 -21.92
CA GLN A 496 49.11 -2.35 -22.18
C GLN A 496 50.00 -2.02 -20.96
N LYS A 497 49.41 -1.90 -19.76
CA LYS A 497 50.15 -1.55 -18.54
C LYS A 497 51.16 -2.63 -18.13
N THR A 498 50.84 -3.91 -18.32
CA THR A 498 51.71 -5.03 -17.90
C THR A 498 52.73 -5.47 -18.97
N LYS A 499 52.65 -4.95 -20.20
CA LYS A 499 53.58 -5.29 -21.30
C LYS A 499 55.06 -5.08 -20.94
N ASN A 500 55.35 -4.07 -20.12
CA ASN A 500 56.72 -3.74 -19.72
C ASN A 500 57.25 -4.69 -18.64
N VAL A 501 56.39 -5.27 -17.80
CA VAL A 501 56.78 -6.28 -16.80
C VAL A 501 57.43 -7.48 -17.47
N PHE A 502 56.85 -7.99 -18.56
CA PHE A 502 57.43 -9.11 -19.30
C PHE A 502 58.78 -8.74 -19.91
N LYS A 503 58.94 -7.52 -20.43
CA LYS A 503 60.24 -7.05 -20.94
C LYS A 503 61.29 -7.00 -19.83
N ASP A 504 60.95 -6.44 -18.67
CA ASP A 504 61.90 -6.27 -17.57
C ASP A 504 62.29 -7.60 -16.92
N VAL A 505 61.31 -8.49 -16.71
CA VAL A 505 61.54 -9.83 -16.14
C VAL A 505 62.33 -10.72 -17.10
N VAL A 506 62.00 -10.70 -18.40
CA VAL A 506 62.73 -11.48 -19.43
C VAL A 506 64.13 -10.91 -19.61
N LYS A 507 64.30 -9.58 -19.63
CA LYS A 507 65.61 -8.91 -19.72
C LYS A 507 66.48 -9.25 -18.52
N SER A 508 65.94 -9.26 -17.29
CA SER A 508 66.71 -9.64 -16.09
C SER A 508 67.10 -11.13 -16.09
N LYS A 509 66.21 -12.03 -16.55
CA LYS A 509 66.53 -13.47 -16.62
C LYS A 509 67.57 -13.78 -17.71
N ILE A 510 67.42 -13.19 -18.89
CA ILE A 510 68.36 -13.37 -19.99
C ILE A 510 69.72 -12.78 -19.61
N LYS A 511 69.75 -11.58 -19.03
CA LYS A 511 70.99 -10.95 -18.56
C LYS A 511 71.70 -11.83 -17.52
N ASN A 512 70.99 -12.26 -16.46
CA ASN A 512 71.59 -13.10 -15.41
C ASN A 512 72.08 -14.44 -15.98
N LYS A 513 71.32 -15.09 -16.87
CA LYS A 513 71.70 -16.38 -17.46
C LYS A 513 72.84 -16.27 -18.48
N ILE A 514 72.99 -15.11 -19.13
CA ILE A 514 74.14 -14.78 -19.97
C ILE A 514 75.36 -14.53 -19.09
N GLU A 515 75.24 -13.72 -18.03
CA GLU A 515 76.33 -13.44 -17.08
C GLU A 515 76.84 -14.74 -16.43
N GLU A 516 75.94 -15.62 -16.01
CA GLU A 516 76.26 -16.93 -15.42
C GLU A 516 76.99 -17.84 -16.43
N LYS A 517 76.52 -17.94 -17.68
CA LYS A 517 77.22 -18.70 -18.74
C LYS A 517 78.54 -18.07 -19.19
N VAL A 518 78.67 -16.75 -19.13
CA VAL A 518 79.91 -16.04 -19.43
C VAL A 518 80.93 -16.30 -18.33
N GLN A 519 80.53 -16.22 -17.05
CA GLN A 519 81.39 -16.60 -15.92
C GLN A 519 81.82 -18.07 -16.01
N GLU A 520 80.88 -18.99 -16.27
CA GLU A 520 81.17 -20.42 -16.39
C GLU A 520 82.16 -20.72 -17.54
N LYS A 521 82.08 -19.99 -18.68
CA LYS A 521 83.06 -20.08 -19.77
C LYS A 521 84.41 -19.45 -19.44
N ILE A 522 84.42 -18.32 -18.72
CA ILE A 522 85.64 -17.65 -18.27
C ILE A 522 86.38 -18.55 -17.28
N GLU A 523 85.68 -19.14 -16.30
CA GLU A 523 86.24 -20.10 -15.35
C GLU A 523 86.76 -21.36 -16.05
N LYS A 524 86.07 -21.89 -17.07
CA LYS A 524 86.56 -23.01 -17.87
C LYS A 524 87.82 -22.67 -18.66
N GLN A 525 87.85 -21.52 -19.35
CA GLN A 525 89.02 -21.12 -20.15
C GLN A 525 90.23 -20.73 -19.30
N ILE A 526 90.01 -20.10 -18.14
CA ILE A 526 91.08 -19.77 -17.19
C ILE A 526 91.56 -21.04 -16.48
N GLY A 527 90.65 -21.94 -16.09
CA GLY A 527 90.97 -23.23 -15.49
C GLY A 527 91.75 -24.16 -16.42
N ASP A 528 91.38 -24.22 -17.70
CA ASP A 528 92.08 -25.05 -18.70
C ASP A 528 93.44 -24.45 -19.10
N LYS A 529 93.59 -23.11 -19.15
CA LYS A 529 94.89 -22.46 -19.36
C LYS A 529 95.83 -22.58 -18.15
N LEU A 530 95.31 -22.48 -16.93
CA LEU A 530 96.10 -22.66 -15.71
C LEU A 530 96.55 -24.12 -15.54
N LYS A 531 95.71 -25.10 -15.87
CA LYS A 531 96.10 -26.53 -15.91
C LYS A 531 97.14 -26.86 -16.97
N GLY A 532 97.17 -26.12 -18.08
CA GLY A 532 98.22 -26.24 -19.10
C GLY A 532 99.57 -25.62 -18.70
N LEU A 533 99.56 -24.59 -17.84
CA LEU A 533 100.76 -23.90 -17.35
C LEU A 533 101.34 -24.52 -16.07
N LEU A 534 100.55 -25.28 -15.30
CA LEU A 534 100.95 -25.94 -14.05
C LEU A 534 101.20 -27.45 -14.20
N LYS A 535 101.75 -27.91 -15.33
CA LYS A 535 102.36 -29.25 -15.40
C LYS A 535 103.57 -29.30 -14.45
N PHE A 536 103.34 -29.83 -13.25
CA PHE A 536 104.26 -30.71 -12.55
C PHE A 536 103.57 -32.05 -12.36
#